data_AF-A0A849GAA3-F1
#
_entry.id   AF-A0A849GAA3-F1
#
_cell.length_a   1.000
_cell.length_b   1.000
_cell.length_c   1.000
_cell.angle_alpha   90.00
_cell.angle_beta   90.00
_cell.angle_gamma   90.00
#
_symmetry.space_group_name_H-M   'P 1'
#
loop_
_entity.id
_entity.type
_entity.pdbx_description
1 polymer ?
#
loop_
_entity_poly.entity_id
_entity_poly.type
_entity_poly.pdbx_seq_one_letter_code
_entity_poly.pdbx_strand_id
1 'polypeptide(L)' 'MLIEDDDDHSDLVRMQLADEDPTIELTRCASLAQASAQTRDCVFDLVLLDLGLPESDGLETLAEMLGRLDGVPIFVLTSN' A
#
# COMPACT_ATOMS: atom_id res chain seq x y z
N MET A 1 5.48 1.18 -1.20
CA MET A 1 4.21 1.92 -1.00
C MET A 1 3.36 1.18 0.03
N LEU A 2 2.68 1.90 0.91
CA LEU A 2 1.72 1.36 1.88
C LEU A 2 0.33 1.95 1.60
N ILE A 3 -0.69 1.10 1.56
CA ILE A 3 -2.09 1.48 1.36
C ILE A 3 -2.86 1.12 2.63
N GLU A 4 -3.20 2.16 3.40
CA GLU A 4 -3.69 2.08 4.77
C GLU A 4 -4.43 3.38 5.12
N ASP A 5 -5.71 3.28 5.51
CA ASP A 5 -6.55 4.43 5.86
C ASP A 5 -6.38 4.86 7.33
N ASP A 6 -5.90 3.97 8.20
CA ASP A 6 -5.61 4.26 9.60
C ASP A 6 -4.23 4.90 9.79
N ASP A 7 -4.22 6.13 10.33
CA ASP A 7 -2.99 6.90 10.55
C ASP A 7 -2.06 6.21 11.58
N ASP A 8 -2.63 5.68 12.66
CA ASP A 8 -1.87 5.07 13.76
C ASP A 8 -1.21 3.75 13.30
N HIS A 9 -1.94 2.94 12.53
CA HIS A 9 -1.41 1.71 11.94
C HIS A 9 -0.30 2.02 10.93
N SER A 10 -0.51 3.04 10.09
CA SER A 10 0.51 3.44 9.12
C SER A 10 1.80 3.93 9.79
N ASP A 11 1.69 4.69 10.87
CA ASP A 11 2.84 5.16 11.63
C ASP A 11 3.59 4.00 12.31
N LEU A 12 2.86 3.01 12.85
CA LEU A 12 3.48 1.80 13.41
C LEU A 12 4.30 1.04 12.36
N VAL A 13 3.72 0.80 11.18
CA VAL A 13 4.42 0.12 10.06
C VAL A 13 5.65 0.93 9.63
N ARG A 14 5.53 2.27 9.56
CA ARG A 14 6.65 3.15 9.22
C ARG A 14 7.80 3.02 10.22
N MET A 15 7.49 3.03 11.51
CA MET A 15 8.48 2.90 12.58
C MET A 15 9.18 1.54 12.51
N GLN A 16 8.43 0.45 12.32
CA GLN A 16 9.00 -0.90 12.21
C GLN A 16 9.94 -1.03 11.01
N LEU A 17 9.51 -0.57 9.83
CA LEU A 17 10.36 -0.63 8.63
C LEU A 17 11.62 0.22 8.78
N ALA A 18 11.53 1.40 9.39
CA ALA A 18 12.68 2.27 9.60
C ALA A 18 13.68 1.70 10.64
N ASP A 19 13.20 0.94 11.63
CA ASP A 19 14.05 0.27 12.62
C ASP A 19 14.82 -0.91 11.98
N GLU A 20 14.16 -1.65 11.08
CA GLU A 20 14.78 -2.77 10.35
C GLU A 20 15.74 -2.29 9.24
N ASP A 21 15.31 -1.31 8.43
CA ASP A 21 16.14 -0.71 7.37
C ASP A 21 15.75 0.76 7.11
N PRO A 22 16.59 1.72 7.54
CA PRO A 22 16.31 3.15 7.38
C PRO A 22 16.42 3.64 5.92
N THR A 23 16.89 2.80 4.99
CA THR A 23 16.93 3.14 3.56
C THR A 23 15.60 2.93 2.85
N ILE A 24 14.63 2.27 3.51
CA ILE A 24 13.30 2.05 2.95
C ILE A 24 12.52 3.37 2.90
N GLU A 25 12.18 3.80 1.68
CA GLU A 25 11.32 4.96 1.48
C GLU A 25 9.83 4.56 1.49
N LEU A 26 9.12 4.98 2.54
CA LEU A 26 7.69 4.68 2.68
C LEU A 26 6.81 5.83 2.20
N THR A 27 6.14 5.60 1.05
CA THR A 27 5.01 6.41 0.57
C THR A 27 3.70 5.79 1.02
N ARG A 28 2.90 6.54 1.79
CA ARG A 28 1.56 6.14 2.26
C ARG A 28 0.47 6.65 1.31
N CYS A 29 -0.54 5.81 1.08
CA CYS A 29 -1.82 6.14 0.45
C CYS A 29 -2.95 5.73 1.39
N ALA A 30 -3.92 6.61 1.64
CA ALA A 30 -5.08 6.32 2.48
C ALA A 30 -6.20 5.57 1.73
N SER A 31 -6.04 5.32 0.43
CA SER A 31 -7.02 4.60 -0.39
C SER A 31 -6.40 3.98 -1.64
N LEU A 32 -7.10 3.02 -2.23
CA LEU A 32 -6.76 2.45 -3.53
C LEU A 32 -6.76 3.52 -4.63
N ALA A 33 -7.66 4.51 -4.55
CA ALA A 33 -7.70 5.63 -5.50
C ALA A 33 -6.43 6.49 -5.43
N GLN A 34 -5.93 6.79 -4.23
CA GLN A 34 -4.67 7.52 -4.06
C GLN A 34 -3.48 6.71 -4.57
N ALA A 35 -3.44 5.41 -4.27
CA ALA A 35 -2.38 4.53 -4.76
C ALA A 35 -2.38 4.44 -6.30
N SER A 36 -3.56 4.35 -6.92
CA SER A 36 -3.72 4.36 -8.38
C SER A 36 -3.26 5.68 -9.03
N ALA A 37 -3.40 6.81 -8.33
CA ALA A 37 -2.84 8.09 -8.79
C ALA A 37 -1.30 8.08 -8.68
N GLN A 38 -0.74 7.63 -7.56
CA GLN A 38 0.71 7.61 -7.32
C GLN A 38 1.47 6.70 -8.30
N THR A 39 0.88 5.56 -8.68
CA THR A 39 1.49 4.63 -9.65
C THR A 39 1.61 5.20 -11.07
N ARG A 40 1.03 6.37 -11.36
CA ARG A 40 1.20 7.05 -12.64
C ARG A 40 2.53 7.79 -12.76
N ASP A 41 2.98 8.36 -11.64
CA ASP A 41 4.12 9.28 -11.60
C ASP A 41 5.34 8.64 -10.91
N CYS A 42 5.15 7.53 -10.19
CA CYS A 42 6.19 6.84 -9.43
C CYS A 42 6.14 5.33 -9.67
N VAL A 43 7.32 4.71 -9.71
CA VAL A 43 7.48 3.24 -9.70
C VAL A 43 7.81 2.83 -8.26
N PHE A 44 7.22 1.74 -7.80
CA PHE A 44 7.46 1.20 -6.47
C PHE A 44 8.05 -0.20 -6.56
N ASP A 45 9.00 -0.50 -5.68
CA ASP A 45 9.62 -1.84 -5.59
C ASP A 45 8.73 -2.85 -4.87
N LEU A 46 7.79 -2.37 -4.04
CA LEU A 46 6.91 -3.20 -3.22
C LEU A 46 5.65 -2.43 -2.82
N VAL A 47 4.52 -3.15 -2.74
CA VAL A 47 3.26 -2.63 -2.20
C VAL A 47 2.83 -3.44 -0.97
N LEU A 48 2.55 -2.73 0.11
CA LEU A 48 1.84 -3.22 1.29
C LEU A 48 0.39 -2.76 1.18
N LEU A 49 -0.56 -3.69 1.21
CA LEU A 49 -1.99 -3.41 1.09
C LEU A 49 -2.72 -3.96 2.32
N ASP A 50 -3.44 -3.10 3.05
CA ASP A 50 -4.40 -3.57 4.06
C ASP A 50 -5.74 -3.98 3.38
N LEU A 51 -6.29 -5.15 3.77
CA LEU A 51 -7.64 -5.61 3.37
C LEU A 51 -8.76 -5.10 4.28
N GLY A 52 -8.43 -4.42 5.38
CA GLY A 52 -9.37 -3.72 6.24
C GLY A 52 -9.98 -2.48 5.59
N LEU A 53 -9.46 -2.05 4.44
CA LEU A 53 -9.96 -0.88 3.73
C LEU A 53 -11.42 -1.08 3.31
N PRO A 54 -12.29 -0.06 3.47
CA PRO A 54 -13.68 -0.16 2.99
C PRO A 54 -13.76 -0.33 1.46
N GLU A 55 -12.71 0.05 0.74
CA GLU A 55 -12.61 -0.09 -0.71
C GLU A 55 -12.06 -1.45 -1.17
N SER A 56 -11.43 -2.25 -0.30
CA SER A 56 -10.91 -3.58 -0.68
C SER A 56 -11.98 -4.65 -0.87
N ASP A 57 -13.22 -4.40 -0.43
CA ASP A 57 -14.39 -5.18 -0.83
C ASP A 57 -14.71 -5.01 -2.33
N GLY A 58 -14.25 -3.92 -2.94
CA GLY A 58 -14.34 -3.66 -4.37
C GLY A 58 -13.26 -4.40 -5.16
N LEU A 59 -13.51 -5.67 -5.49
CA LEU A 59 -12.62 -6.50 -6.33
C LEU A 59 -12.21 -5.82 -7.65
N GLU A 60 -13.06 -4.95 -8.21
CA GLU A 60 -12.79 -4.22 -9.46
C GLU A 60 -11.68 -3.16 -9.28
N THR A 61 -11.74 -2.32 -8.24
CA THR A 61 -10.72 -1.30 -7.97
C THR A 61 -9.38 -1.94 -7.60
N LEU A 62 -9.42 -3.03 -6.84
CA LEU A 62 -8.22 -3.81 -6.56
C LEU A 62 -7.65 -4.40 -7.86
N ALA A 63 -8.46 -5.05 -8.70
CA ALA A 63 -8.01 -5.63 -9.96
C ALA A 63 -7.42 -4.59 -10.93
N GLU A 64 -8.03 -3.41 -11.04
CA GLU A 64 -7.49 -2.30 -11.83
C GLU A 64 -6.11 -1.86 -11.32
N MET A 65 -5.97 -1.74 -10.00
CA MET A 65 -4.72 -1.33 -9.36
C MET A 65 -3.63 -2.39 -9.52
N LEU A 66 -3.96 -3.67 -9.33
CA LEU A 66 -3.10 -4.81 -9.59
C LEU A 66 -2.62 -4.82 -11.06
N GLY A 67 -3.49 -4.50 -12.01
CA GLY A 67 -3.14 -4.42 -13.43
C GLY A 67 -2.13 -3.31 -13.77
N ARG A 68 -2.01 -2.27 -12.93
CA ARG A 68 -1.03 -1.18 -13.10
C ARG A 68 0.32 -1.48 -12.45
N LEU A 69 0.34 -2.42 -11.52
CA LEU A 69 1.51 -2.85 -10.77
C LEU A 69 2.20 -4.07 -11.38
N ASP A 70 2.15 -4.20 -12.72
CA ASP A 70 2.68 -5.38 -13.40
C ASP A 70 4.16 -5.60 -13.05
N GLY A 71 4.46 -6.73 -12.41
CA GLY A 71 5.80 -7.09 -11.93
C GLY A 71 6.20 -6.57 -10.53
N VAL A 72 5.39 -5.73 -9.88
CA VAL A 72 5.64 -5.26 -8.50
C VAL A 72 5.07 -6.27 -7.49
N PRO A 73 5.85 -6.78 -6.53
CA PRO A 73 5.35 -7.67 -5.49
C PRO A 73 4.37 -6.95 -4.56
N ILE A 74 3.30 -7.64 -4.21
CA ILE A 74 2.22 -7.12 -3.36
C ILE A 74 2.06 -8.04 -2.16
N PHE A 75 2.25 -7.47 -0.98
CA PHE A 75 2.03 -8.13 0.29
C PHE A 75 0.75 -7.61 0.91
N VAL A 76 -0.11 -8.55 1.25
CA VAL A 76 -1.39 -8.25 1.86
C VAL A 76 -1.22 -8.32 3.37
N LEU A 77 -1.58 -7.24 4.05
CA LEU A 77 -1.66 -7.17 5.50
C LEU A 77 -3.08 -7.59 5.89
N THR A 78 -3.16 -8.62 6.74
CA THR A 78 -4.43 -9.09 7.30
C THR A 78 -4.34 -9.00 8.82
N SER A 79 -5.17 -8.14 9.40
CA SER A 79 -5.37 -8.08 10.84
C SER A 79 -6.29 -9.22 11.28
N ASN A 80 -5.97 -9.90 12.38
CA ASN A 80 -6.77 -10.98 12.99
C ASN A 80 -7.42 -10.54 14.30
#